data_AF-A0A7J3CRS8-F1
#
_entry.id   AF-A0A7J3CRS8-F1
#
_cell.length_a   1.000
_cell.length_b   1.000
_cell.length_c   1.000
_cell.angle_alpha   90.00
_cell.angle_beta   90.00
_cell.angle_gamma   90.00
#
_symmetry.space_group_name_H-M   'P 1'
#
loop_
_entity.id
_entity.type
_entity.pdbx_description
1 polymer ?
#
loop_
_entity_poly.entity_id
_entity_poly.type
_entity_poly.pdbx_seq_one_letter_code
_entity_poly.pdbx_strand_id
1 'polypeptide(L)'
;MADVKKHFLDFNKKSGFYFSRVLNRPFVPPELLQISITHRCPLRCKMCSVVKVQSKLKEEMTTEEIKSVIDQACDMGIRGLYLTGGEPFIRKDFFEIINYAGQRGMNTFVNTSGSLIDQKTAEKIVDSSLFDLTFSIDGLEKTHDFLRGPGVFSKAITAIKEINRLKSEKGKTSPRINILTIIMNQNLADIIPLVRFAEELGISGVQFQPVLVDNSKMFVRDQKNIFWIPPDKLGQLELILYQLQEYKKYSKVDLIFDAKLLMDYFSRKLKHHNKCFVGYNRLFIGLWGNVGLVCPVDSRNFASLESFRKKTLSEIWNSQKAKEARYAVKSCKEECVQGCALMPEAEDLKKIYRSALKSFLMEAPHNYETIDFLNSINENLSYYESMLSAHKESESLRKENKTDLKEIENTLEIVSWIKNDIKKRIMRFSEAVPQLQDEQHRQN
;
A
#
# COMPACT_ATOMS: atom_id res chain seq x y z
N MET A 1 15.21 -4.41 -26.31
CA MET A 1 13.98 -3.56 -26.34
C MET A 1 12.98 -3.87 -25.22
N ALA A 2 12.70 -5.14 -24.89
CA ALA A 2 11.76 -5.51 -23.81
C ALA A 2 12.21 -5.02 -22.41
N ASP A 3 13.52 -5.01 -22.15
CA ASP A 3 14.09 -4.61 -20.86
C ASP A 3 14.05 -3.09 -20.65
N VAL A 4 14.37 -2.29 -21.68
CA VAL A 4 14.25 -0.82 -21.66
C VAL A 4 12.85 -0.38 -21.25
N LYS A 5 11.82 -0.95 -21.88
CA LYS A 5 10.43 -0.60 -21.61
C LYS A 5 10.05 -0.88 -20.16
N LYS A 6 10.46 -2.02 -19.61
CA LYS A 6 10.17 -2.40 -18.21
C LYS A 6 10.82 -1.44 -17.22
N HIS A 7 12.13 -1.19 -17.35
CA HIS A 7 12.85 -0.28 -16.45
C HIS A 7 12.35 1.16 -16.56
N PHE A 8 12.00 1.60 -17.77
CA PHE A 8 11.44 2.93 -17.98
C PHE A 8 10.04 3.07 -17.38
N LEU A 9 9.18 2.06 -17.49
CA LEU A 9 7.86 2.07 -16.85
C LEU A 9 7.97 2.15 -15.32
N ASP A 10 8.93 1.44 -14.71
CA ASP A 10 9.20 1.55 -13.27
C ASP A 10 9.70 2.95 -12.88
N PHE A 11 10.67 3.50 -13.62
CA PHE A 11 11.13 4.87 -13.43
C PHE A 11 9.98 5.87 -13.54
N ASN A 12 9.20 5.81 -14.62
CA ASN A 12 8.11 6.73 -14.91
C ASN A 12 7.00 6.65 -13.85
N LYS A 13 6.72 5.45 -13.32
CA LYS A 13 5.74 5.29 -12.24
C LYS A 13 6.23 5.96 -10.95
N LYS A 14 7.46 5.68 -10.52
CA LYS A 14 8.05 6.25 -9.28
C LYS A 14 8.23 7.76 -9.39
N SER A 15 8.79 8.25 -10.50
CA SER A 15 8.94 9.69 -10.76
C SER A 15 7.57 10.37 -10.88
N GLY A 16 6.59 9.70 -11.49
CA GLY A 16 5.21 10.18 -11.58
C GLY A 16 4.57 10.42 -10.22
N PHE A 17 4.73 9.52 -9.25
CA PHE A 17 4.28 9.77 -7.87
C PHE A 17 5.03 10.92 -7.20
N TYR A 18 6.36 10.98 -7.38
CA TYR A 18 7.19 12.08 -6.87
C TYR A 18 6.67 13.44 -7.37
N PHE A 19 6.55 13.62 -8.69
CA PHE A 19 6.07 14.86 -9.28
C PHE A 19 4.61 15.13 -8.97
N SER A 20 3.79 14.08 -8.84
CA SER A 20 2.38 14.25 -8.47
C SER A 20 2.25 14.96 -7.13
N ARG A 21 3.07 14.56 -6.15
CA ARG A 21 3.11 15.19 -4.84
C ARG A 21 3.69 16.61 -4.86
N VAL A 22 4.78 16.83 -5.58
CA VAL A 22 5.42 18.16 -5.68
C VAL A 22 4.44 19.19 -6.27
N LEU A 23 3.79 18.84 -7.38
CA LEU A 23 2.87 19.71 -8.14
C LEU A 23 1.40 19.64 -7.67
N ASN A 24 1.10 18.85 -6.64
CA ASN A 24 -0.25 18.63 -6.13
C ASN A 24 -1.28 18.24 -7.22
N ARG A 25 -0.86 17.37 -8.16
CA ARG A 25 -1.63 16.94 -9.34
C ARG A 25 -1.41 15.45 -9.60
N PRO A 26 -2.43 14.64 -9.92
CA PRO A 26 -2.21 13.22 -10.19
C PRO A 26 -1.70 12.99 -11.63
N PHE A 27 -0.43 12.65 -11.80
CA PHE A 27 0.14 12.27 -13.11
C PHE A 27 0.10 10.77 -13.37
N VAL A 28 -0.04 9.98 -12.32
CA VAL A 28 -0.14 8.52 -12.38
C VAL A 28 -1.43 8.08 -11.71
N PRO A 29 -2.01 6.95 -12.16
CA PRO A 29 -3.19 6.41 -11.52
C PRO A 29 -2.86 5.89 -10.12
N PRO A 30 -3.84 5.91 -9.19
CA PRO A 30 -3.64 5.29 -7.89
C PRO A 30 -3.41 3.78 -8.04
N GLU A 31 -2.60 3.21 -7.16
CA GLU A 31 -2.24 1.79 -7.24
C GLU A 31 -3.35 0.89 -6.70
N LEU A 32 -4.10 1.39 -5.71
CA LEU A 32 -5.06 0.60 -4.96
C LEU A 32 -6.39 1.32 -4.80
N LEU A 33 -7.46 0.61 -5.16
CA LEU A 33 -8.82 0.91 -4.75
C LEU A 33 -9.13 0.15 -3.46
N GLN A 34 -9.53 0.84 -2.40
CA GLN A 34 -9.99 0.22 -1.16
C GLN A 34 -11.50 0.47 -1.00
N ILE A 35 -12.27 -0.61 -0.81
CA ILE A 35 -13.72 -0.54 -0.66
C ILE A 35 -14.15 -1.17 0.67
N SER A 36 -14.91 -0.43 1.47
CA SER A 36 -15.66 -1.01 2.58
C SER A 36 -16.99 -1.59 2.06
N ILE A 37 -17.07 -2.91 1.88
CA ILE A 37 -18.22 -3.54 1.21
C ILE A 37 -19.35 -3.93 2.17
N THR A 38 -19.07 -3.98 3.48
CA THR A 38 -20.04 -4.27 4.54
C THR A 38 -19.43 -3.85 5.87
N HIS A 39 -20.22 -3.41 6.85
CA HIS A 39 -19.77 -3.31 8.25
C HIS A 39 -20.38 -4.42 9.13
N ARG A 40 -21.08 -5.39 8.55
CA ARG A 40 -21.59 -6.55 9.27
C ARG A 40 -20.42 -7.47 9.60
N CYS A 41 -20.37 -7.94 10.84
CA CYS A 41 -19.32 -8.84 11.32
C CYS A 41 -19.90 -9.74 12.41
N PRO A 42 -19.62 -11.07 12.39
CA PRO A 42 -20.06 -11.98 13.44
C PRO A 42 -19.27 -11.79 14.75
N LEU A 43 -18.09 -11.17 14.69
CA LEU A 43 -17.22 -10.97 15.85
C LEU A 43 -17.46 -9.62 16.53
N ARG A 44 -17.01 -9.55 17.79
CA ARG A 44 -17.01 -8.35 18.65
C ARG A 44 -15.63 -8.17 19.29
N CYS A 45 -14.59 -8.14 18.45
CA CYS A 45 -13.21 -8.09 18.93
C CYS A 45 -13.00 -6.86 19.84
N LYS A 46 -12.28 -7.05 20.94
CA LYS A 46 -12.20 -6.04 22.02
C LYS A 46 -11.51 -4.74 21.59
N MET A 47 -10.60 -4.82 20.61
CA MET A 47 -9.86 -3.68 20.06
C MET A 47 -10.56 -3.01 18.85
N CYS A 48 -11.64 -3.59 18.32
CA CYS A 48 -12.23 -3.14 17.06
C CYS A 48 -13.19 -1.95 17.26
N SER A 49 -12.97 -0.86 16.51
CA SER A 49 -13.92 0.26 16.49
C SER A 49 -15.02 0.14 15.43
N VAL A 50 -14.83 -0.67 14.38
CA VAL A 50 -15.83 -0.89 13.30
C VAL A 50 -17.12 -1.50 13.87
N VAL A 51 -17.01 -2.35 14.88
CA VAL A 51 -18.14 -2.97 15.59
C VAL A 51 -19.15 -1.94 16.13
N LYS A 52 -18.71 -0.70 16.38
CA LYS A 52 -19.55 0.38 16.92
C LYS A 52 -20.50 0.99 15.87
N VAL A 53 -20.28 0.76 14.58
CA VAL A 53 -21.10 1.31 13.48
C VAL A 53 -21.53 0.17 12.56
N GLN A 54 -22.60 -0.53 12.96
CA GLN A 54 -23.15 -1.62 12.14
C GLN A 54 -24.03 -1.08 11.02
N SER A 55 -23.82 -1.63 9.83
CA SER A 55 -24.65 -1.38 8.67
C SER A 55 -25.85 -2.30 8.61
N LYS A 56 -26.96 -1.81 8.06
CA LYS A 56 -28.05 -2.67 7.58
C LYS A 56 -27.79 -3.02 6.12
N LEU A 57 -28.20 -4.22 5.69
CA LEU A 57 -28.00 -4.70 4.32
C LEU A 57 -28.50 -3.70 3.26
N LYS A 58 -29.65 -3.04 3.51
CA LYS A 58 -30.26 -2.05 2.59
C LYS A 58 -29.44 -0.77 2.42
N GLU A 59 -28.44 -0.54 3.28
CA GLU A 59 -27.59 0.66 3.26
C GLU A 59 -26.23 0.38 2.58
N GLU A 60 -25.91 -0.89 2.32
CA GLU A 60 -24.65 -1.30 1.69
C GLU A 60 -24.73 -1.18 0.17
N MET A 61 -23.59 -1.01 -0.49
CA MET A 61 -23.52 -1.09 -1.95
C MET A 61 -24.04 -2.44 -2.47
N THR A 62 -24.83 -2.35 -3.53
CA THR A 62 -25.29 -3.51 -4.30
C THR A 62 -24.14 -4.13 -5.09
N THR A 63 -24.31 -5.37 -5.53
CA THR A 63 -23.32 -6.08 -6.36
C THR A 63 -23.02 -5.30 -7.63
N GLU A 64 -24.04 -4.79 -8.31
CA GLU A 64 -23.90 -4.04 -9.57
C GLU A 64 -23.19 -2.70 -9.38
N GLU A 65 -23.43 -2.01 -8.25
CA GLU A 65 -22.67 -0.80 -7.91
C GLU A 65 -21.19 -1.11 -7.71
N ILE A 66 -20.87 -2.21 -7.03
CA ILE A 66 -19.48 -2.63 -6.80
C ILE A 66 -18.81 -2.99 -8.14
N LYS A 67 -19.50 -3.71 -9.03
CA LYS A 67 -19.00 -4.01 -10.39
C LYS A 67 -18.75 -2.74 -11.21
N SER A 68 -19.69 -1.80 -11.21
CA SER A 68 -19.51 -0.50 -11.89
C SER A 68 -18.31 0.28 -11.36
N VAL A 69 -18.09 0.25 -10.05
CA VAL A 69 -16.91 0.86 -9.41
C VAL A 69 -15.61 0.17 -9.83
N ILE A 70 -15.60 -1.17 -9.91
CA ILE A 70 -14.47 -1.96 -10.41
C ILE A 70 -14.14 -1.55 -11.86
N ASP A 71 -15.15 -1.41 -12.71
CA ASP A 71 -14.98 -1.04 -14.11
C ASP A 71 -14.33 0.34 -14.24
N GLN A 72 -14.87 1.34 -13.54
CA GLN A 72 -14.32 2.70 -13.53
C GLN A 72 -12.88 2.73 -13.00
N ALA A 73 -12.57 1.94 -11.98
CA ALA A 73 -11.23 1.83 -11.43
C ALA A 73 -10.26 1.20 -12.45
N CYS A 74 -10.68 0.16 -13.16
CA CYS A 74 -9.90 -0.46 -14.21
C CYS A 74 -9.62 0.51 -15.37
N ASP A 75 -10.60 1.32 -15.75
CA ASP A 75 -10.48 2.33 -16.81
C ASP A 75 -9.52 3.45 -16.41
N MET A 76 -9.46 3.76 -15.10
CA MET A 76 -8.44 4.65 -14.53
C MET A 76 -7.05 4.01 -14.46
N GLY A 77 -6.89 2.72 -14.77
CA GLY A 77 -5.59 2.02 -14.69
C GLY A 77 -5.28 1.41 -13.32
N ILE A 78 -6.24 1.40 -12.39
CA ILE A 78 -6.09 0.73 -11.08
C ILE A 78 -6.12 -0.79 -11.29
N ARG A 79 -5.22 -1.50 -10.62
CA ARG A 79 -5.12 -2.98 -10.72
C ARG A 79 -5.11 -3.68 -9.37
N GLY A 80 -5.05 -2.95 -8.25
CA GLY A 80 -5.24 -3.52 -6.92
C GLY A 80 -6.62 -3.18 -6.36
N LEU A 81 -7.32 -4.18 -5.82
CA LEU A 81 -8.59 -4.03 -5.13
C LEU A 81 -8.50 -4.58 -3.70
N TYR A 82 -8.65 -3.72 -2.70
CA TYR A 82 -8.64 -4.11 -1.30
C TYR A 82 -10.06 -4.07 -0.74
N LEU A 83 -10.62 -5.24 -0.40
CA LEU A 83 -11.96 -5.33 0.17
C LEU A 83 -11.87 -5.43 1.69
N THR A 84 -12.58 -4.54 2.37
CA THR A 84 -12.54 -4.39 3.83
C THR A 84 -13.92 -4.03 4.41
N GLY A 85 -13.94 -3.66 5.69
CA GLY A 85 -15.10 -3.24 6.45
C GLY A 85 -15.26 -4.08 7.71
N GLY A 86 -16.35 -4.85 7.78
CA GLY A 86 -16.60 -5.90 8.77
C GLY A 86 -15.95 -7.22 8.36
N GLU A 87 -16.74 -8.28 8.23
CA GLU A 87 -16.27 -9.57 7.72
C GLU A 87 -16.76 -9.77 6.28
N PRO A 88 -15.89 -9.67 5.25
CA PRO A 88 -16.28 -9.79 3.84
C PRO A 88 -17.06 -11.07 3.52
N PHE A 89 -16.71 -12.20 4.16
CA PHE A 89 -17.34 -13.50 3.95
C PHE A 89 -18.80 -13.59 4.41
N ILE A 90 -19.34 -12.56 5.09
CA ILE A 90 -20.77 -12.49 5.43
C ILE A 90 -21.66 -12.12 4.23
N ARG A 91 -21.05 -11.58 3.15
CA ARG A 91 -21.76 -11.21 1.93
C ARG A 91 -21.99 -12.46 1.05
N LYS A 92 -23.24 -12.68 0.65
CA LYS A 92 -23.61 -13.82 -0.20
C LYS A 92 -23.00 -13.74 -1.61
N ASP A 93 -22.78 -12.51 -2.09
CA ASP A 93 -22.24 -12.16 -3.40
C ASP A 93 -20.70 -11.94 -3.37
N PHE A 94 -20.03 -12.27 -2.27
CA PHE A 94 -18.59 -12.01 -2.10
C PHE A 94 -17.74 -12.63 -3.22
N PHE A 95 -17.93 -13.92 -3.52
CA PHE A 95 -17.15 -14.59 -4.57
C PHE A 95 -17.49 -14.10 -5.98
N GLU A 96 -18.71 -13.62 -6.21
CA GLU A 96 -19.09 -12.99 -7.47
C GLU A 96 -18.29 -11.70 -7.69
N ILE A 97 -18.17 -10.85 -6.67
CA ILE A 97 -17.37 -9.63 -6.70
C ILE A 97 -15.89 -9.94 -6.94
N ILE A 98 -15.33 -10.92 -6.22
CA ILE A 98 -13.92 -11.34 -6.36
C ILE A 98 -13.63 -11.82 -7.78
N ASN A 99 -14.46 -12.71 -8.31
CA ASN A 99 -14.26 -13.26 -9.64
C ASN A 99 -14.43 -12.20 -10.74
N TYR A 100 -15.38 -11.28 -10.57
CA TYR A 100 -15.55 -10.16 -11.49
C TYR A 100 -14.30 -9.26 -11.53
N ALA A 101 -13.76 -8.91 -10.35
CA ALA A 101 -12.52 -8.13 -10.27
C ALA A 101 -11.34 -8.86 -10.94
N GLY A 102 -11.22 -10.17 -10.73
CA GLY A 102 -10.21 -11.02 -11.38
C GLY A 102 -10.35 -11.05 -12.91
N GLN A 103 -11.57 -11.18 -13.43
CA GLN A 103 -11.86 -11.13 -14.87
C GLN A 103 -11.48 -9.78 -15.50
N ARG A 104 -11.56 -8.69 -14.72
CA ARG A 104 -11.11 -7.35 -15.09
C ARG A 104 -9.60 -7.13 -14.92
N GLY A 105 -8.86 -8.17 -14.53
CA GLY A 105 -7.40 -8.13 -14.38
C GLY A 105 -6.92 -7.45 -13.08
N MET A 106 -7.76 -7.41 -12.04
CA MET A 106 -7.37 -6.88 -10.74
C MET A 106 -6.85 -7.97 -9.80
N ASN A 107 -5.83 -7.63 -9.01
CA ASN A 107 -5.41 -8.41 -7.85
C ASN A 107 -6.25 -8.00 -6.64
N THR A 108 -6.99 -8.94 -6.06
CA THR A 108 -7.86 -8.70 -4.91
C THR A 108 -7.19 -9.08 -3.58
N PHE A 109 -7.19 -8.16 -2.63
CA PHE A 109 -6.64 -8.32 -1.28
C PHE A 109 -7.78 -8.28 -0.26
N VAL A 110 -7.85 -9.28 0.61
CA VAL A 110 -8.95 -9.41 1.57
C VAL A 110 -8.41 -9.77 2.95
N ASN A 111 -8.90 -9.06 3.97
CA ASN A 111 -8.70 -9.46 5.36
C ASN A 111 -9.91 -10.26 5.86
N THR A 112 -9.65 -11.31 6.63
CA THR A 112 -10.70 -12.12 7.28
C THR A 112 -10.33 -12.50 8.71
N SER A 113 -11.35 -12.76 9.52
CA SER A 113 -11.16 -13.48 10.79
C SER A 113 -10.99 -14.99 10.61
N GLY A 114 -11.35 -15.53 9.43
CA GLY A 114 -11.41 -16.98 9.20
C GLY A 114 -12.59 -17.68 9.87
N SER A 115 -13.37 -16.99 10.70
CA SER A 115 -14.40 -17.61 11.54
C SER A 115 -15.61 -18.16 10.77
N LEU A 116 -15.80 -17.73 9.52
CA LEU A 116 -16.89 -18.16 8.62
C LEU A 116 -16.41 -19.10 7.50
N ILE A 117 -15.14 -19.51 7.51
CA ILE A 117 -14.59 -20.35 6.44
C ILE A 117 -14.72 -21.81 6.85
N ASP A 118 -15.79 -22.45 6.37
CA ASP A 118 -15.94 -23.90 6.39
C ASP A 118 -15.26 -24.54 5.16
N GLN A 119 -15.33 -25.88 5.06
CA GLN A 119 -14.75 -26.62 3.93
C GLN A 119 -15.27 -26.14 2.57
N LYS A 120 -16.59 -25.92 2.43
CA LYS A 120 -17.20 -25.44 1.18
C LYS A 120 -16.71 -24.04 0.82
N THR A 121 -16.51 -23.19 1.81
CA THR A 121 -15.99 -21.83 1.63
C THR A 121 -14.51 -21.87 1.27
N ALA A 122 -13.72 -22.77 1.88
CA ALA A 122 -12.32 -23.01 1.52
C ALA A 122 -12.17 -23.46 0.07
N GLU A 123 -13.01 -24.37 -0.41
CA GLU A 123 -13.06 -24.78 -1.82
C GLU A 123 -13.33 -23.58 -2.74
N LYS A 124 -14.34 -22.76 -2.43
CA LYS A 124 -14.65 -21.53 -3.18
C LYS A 124 -13.50 -20.53 -3.17
N ILE A 125 -12.77 -20.38 -2.05
CA ILE A 125 -11.59 -19.53 -1.97
C ILE A 125 -10.54 -20.00 -2.97
N VAL A 126 -10.21 -21.28 -2.98
CA VAL A 126 -9.20 -21.86 -3.87
C VAL A 126 -9.65 -21.82 -5.33
N ASP A 127 -10.95 -21.87 -5.62
CA ASP A 127 -11.50 -21.81 -6.98
C ASP A 127 -11.78 -20.40 -7.50
N SER A 128 -11.73 -19.40 -6.63
CA SER A 128 -11.93 -17.99 -6.99
C SER A 128 -10.68 -17.33 -7.56
N SER A 129 -10.85 -16.13 -8.10
CA SER A 129 -9.76 -15.23 -8.50
C SER A 129 -9.10 -14.48 -7.34
N LEU A 130 -9.31 -14.91 -6.09
CA LEU A 130 -8.71 -14.26 -4.93
C LEU A 130 -7.19 -14.30 -5.01
N PHE A 131 -6.55 -13.13 -4.99
CA PHE A 131 -5.09 -13.01 -5.09
C PHE A 131 -4.41 -13.17 -3.72
N ASP A 132 -4.93 -12.48 -2.70
CA ASP A 132 -4.35 -12.47 -1.36
C ASP A 132 -5.44 -12.54 -0.28
N LEU A 133 -5.28 -13.48 0.65
CA LEU A 133 -6.13 -13.65 1.82
C LEU A 133 -5.29 -13.54 3.09
N THR A 134 -5.56 -12.51 3.88
CA THR A 134 -4.85 -12.22 5.11
C THR A 134 -5.74 -12.52 6.33
N PHE A 135 -5.32 -13.50 7.13
CA PHE A 135 -5.99 -13.89 8.38
C PHE A 135 -5.55 -12.98 9.51
N SER A 136 -6.51 -12.41 10.23
CA SER A 136 -6.22 -11.57 11.37
C SER A 136 -5.98 -12.41 12.62
N ILE A 137 -4.71 -12.62 13.00
CA ILE A 137 -4.30 -13.46 14.14
C ILE A 137 -3.43 -12.64 15.10
N ASP A 138 -3.94 -12.38 16.30
CA ASP A 138 -3.30 -11.49 17.29
C ASP A 138 -2.59 -12.21 18.44
N GLY A 139 -2.13 -13.44 18.23
CA GLY A 139 -1.46 -14.27 19.24
C GLY A 139 -1.77 -15.74 19.06
N LEU A 140 -1.26 -16.58 19.97
CA LEU A 140 -1.64 -17.98 20.06
C LEU A 140 -3.03 -18.11 20.71
N GLU A 141 -3.58 -19.32 20.72
CA GLU A 141 -4.99 -19.61 21.01
C GLU A 141 -5.57 -18.82 22.19
N LYS A 142 -4.94 -18.92 23.37
CA LYS A 142 -5.42 -18.25 24.59
C LYS A 142 -5.53 -16.73 24.42
N THR A 143 -4.49 -16.10 23.89
CA THR A 143 -4.42 -14.65 23.72
C THR A 143 -5.35 -14.18 22.61
N HIS A 144 -5.35 -14.90 21.49
CA HIS A 144 -6.20 -14.61 20.34
C HIS A 144 -7.68 -14.68 20.72
N ASP A 145 -8.10 -15.75 21.39
CA ASP A 145 -9.50 -15.94 21.77
C ASP A 145 -9.95 -14.94 22.82
N PHE A 146 -9.05 -14.55 23.75
CA PHE A 146 -9.32 -13.44 24.67
C PHE A 146 -9.61 -12.13 23.94
N LEU A 147 -8.93 -11.87 22.82
CA LEU A 147 -9.04 -10.62 22.05
C LEU A 147 -10.21 -10.63 21.06
N ARG A 148 -10.45 -11.75 20.38
CA ARG A 148 -11.35 -11.86 19.22
C ARG A 148 -12.61 -12.70 19.46
N GLY A 149 -12.61 -13.51 20.50
CA GLY A 149 -13.73 -14.36 20.90
C GLY A 149 -13.33 -15.84 21.01
N PRO A 150 -13.99 -16.63 21.86
CA PRO A 150 -13.67 -18.05 22.05
C PRO A 150 -13.78 -18.88 20.76
N GLY A 151 -12.80 -19.75 20.53
CA GLY A 151 -12.72 -20.67 19.40
C GLY A 151 -12.42 -20.02 18.06
N VAL A 152 -12.14 -18.71 18.00
CA VAL A 152 -11.85 -18.01 16.75
C VAL A 152 -10.49 -18.42 16.21
N PHE A 153 -9.49 -18.60 17.09
CA PHE A 153 -8.16 -19.05 16.70
C PHE A 153 -8.24 -20.41 15.99
N SER A 154 -8.86 -21.40 16.64
CA SER A 154 -8.97 -22.77 16.09
C SER A 154 -9.68 -22.80 14.74
N LYS A 155 -10.75 -22.01 14.56
CA LYS A 155 -11.44 -21.84 13.27
C LYS A 155 -10.52 -21.26 12.19
N ALA A 156 -9.79 -20.19 12.51
CA ALA A 156 -8.85 -19.57 11.58
C ALA A 156 -7.75 -20.54 11.15
N ILE A 157 -7.15 -21.28 12.10
CA ILE A 157 -6.11 -22.27 11.79
C ILE A 157 -6.66 -23.43 10.97
N THR A 158 -7.87 -23.90 11.26
CA THR A 158 -8.54 -24.95 10.48
C THR A 158 -8.77 -24.50 9.04
N ALA A 159 -9.26 -23.27 8.84
CA ALA A 159 -9.45 -22.68 7.51
C ALA A 159 -8.13 -22.56 6.74
N ILE A 160 -7.05 -22.08 7.37
CA ILE A 160 -5.72 -21.98 6.76
C ILE A 160 -5.23 -23.34 6.29
N LYS A 161 -5.28 -24.35 7.17
CA LYS A 161 -4.84 -25.72 6.85
C LYS A 161 -5.62 -26.30 5.67
N GLU A 162 -6.94 -26.11 5.67
CA GLU A 162 -7.80 -26.63 4.62
C GLU A 162 -7.55 -25.94 3.27
N ILE A 163 -7.39 -24.62 3.26
CA ILE A 163 -7.05 -23.87 2.05
C ILE A 163 -5.69 -24.32 1.50
N ASN A 164 -4.68 -24.46 2.36
CA ASN A 164 -3.35 -24.92 1.93
C ASN A 164 -3.37 -26.35 1.38
N ARG A 165 -4.12 -27.26 2.01
CA ARG A 165 -4.34 -28.63 1.51
C ARG A 165 -4.98 -28.61 0.11
N LEU A 166 -6.10 -27.91 -0.04
CA LEU A 166 -6.83 -27.81 -1.32
C LEU A 166 -5.99 -27.15 -2.43
N LYS A 167 -5.21 -26.13 -2.08
CA LYS A 167 -4.25 -25.50 -3.01
C LYS A 167 -3.21 -26.51 -3.50
N SER A 168 -2.63 -27.30 -2.59
CA SER A 168 -1.65 -28.32 -2.95
C SER A 168 -2.25 -29.40 -3.84
N GLU A 169 -3.45 -29.89 -3.53
CA GLU A 169 -4.14 -30.91 -4.33
C GLU A 169 -4.48 -30.44 -5.74
N LYS A 170 -4.85 -29.16 -5.87
CA LYS A 170 -5.20 -28.55 -7.16
C LYS A 170 -3.99 -27.93 -7.88
N GLY A 171 -2.77 -28.04 -7.34
CA GLY A 171 -1.56 -27.43 -7.91
C GLY A 171 -1.62 -25.90 -8.00
N LYS A 172 -2.37 -25.23 -7.12
CA LYS A 172 -2.56 -23.77 -7.13
C LYS A 172 -1.63 -23.06 -6.16
N THR A 173 -1.08 -21.93 -6.59
CA THR A 173 -0.25 -21.05 -5.75
C THR A 173 -1.03 -19.89 -5.13
N SER A 174 -2.19 -19.54 -5.69
CA SER A 174 -3.09 -18.48 -5.20
C SER A 174 -4.34 -19.05 -4.51
N PRO A 175 -4.97 -18.31 -3.57
CA PRO A 175 -4.50 -17.04 -3.01
C PRO A 175 -3.24 -17.22 -2.16
N ARG A 176 -2.41 -16.17 -2.06
CA ARG A 176 -1.40 -16.09 -1.00
C ARG A 176 -2.10 -16.03 0.36
N ILE A 177 -1.60 -16.78 1.34
CA ILE A 177 -2.16 -16.82 2.69
C ILE A 177 -1.20 -16.10 3.62
N ASN A 178 -1.66 -15.03 4.25
CA ASN A 178 -0.86 -14.22 5.18
C ASN A 178 -1.52 -14.12 6.54
N ILE A 179 -0.77 -13.64 7.52
CA ILE A 179 -1.26 -13.25 8.83
C ILE A 179 -1.07 -11.74 9.02
N LEU A 180 -2.09 -11.08 9.57
CA LEU A 180 -1.98 -9.73 10.12
C LEU A 180 -2.14 -9.79 11.64
N THR A 181 -1.16 -9.26 12.34
CA THR A 181 -1.11 -9.19 13.81
C THR A 181 -1.09 -7.74 14.25
N ILE A 182 -2.03 -7.39 15.12
CA ILE A 182 -2.03 -6.10 15.81
C ILE A 182 -1.19 -6.22 17.09
N ILE A 183 -0.06 -5.55 17.14
CA ILE A 183 0.81 -5.48 18.32
C ILE A 183 0.09 -4.73 19.45
N MET A 184 -0.05 -5.41 20.58
CA MET A 184 -0.71 -4.93 21.79
C MET A 184 0.06 -5.40 23.04
N ASN A 185 -0.19 -4.76 24.17
CA ASN A 185 0.34 -5.20 25.46
C ASN A 185 0.03 -6.69 25.77
N GLN A 186 -1.14 -7.17 25.35
CA GLN A 186 -1.65 -8.51 25.64
C GLN A 186 -0.90 -9.61 24.89
N ASN A 187 -0.32 -9.32 23.73
CA ASN A 187 0.22 -10.35 22.84
C ASN A 187 1.73 -10.29 22.64
N LEU A 188 2.45 -9.43 23.37
CA LEU A 188 3.92 -9.33 23.27
C LEU A 188 4.60 -10.69 23.42
N ALA A 189 4.16 -11.51 24.38
CA ALA A 189 4.74 -12.84 24.62
C ALA A 189 4.52 -13.82 23.45
N ASP A 190 3.49 -13.59 22.62
CA ASP A 190 3.10 -14.49 21.54
C ASP A 190 3.71 -14.10 20.20
N ILE A 191 4.30 -12.91 20.04
CA ILE A 191 4.78 -12.41 18.73
C ILE A 191 5.82 -13.36 18.11
N ILE A 192 6.87 -13.71 18.84
CA ILE A 192 7.92 -14.61 18.32
C ILE A 192 7.42 -16.04 18.15
N PRO A 193 6.70 -16.64 19.13
CA PRO A 193 6.06 -17.94 18.93
C PRO A 193 5.12 -17.99 17.71
N LEU A 194 4.35 -16.92 17.46
CA LEU A 194 3.44 -16.84 16.32
C LEU A 194 4.18 -16.85 14.99
N VAL A 195 5.35 -16.21 14.88
CA VAL A 195 6.19 -16.27 13.67
C VAL A 195 6.62 -17.70 13.38
N ARG A 196 7.12 -18.42 14.39
CA ARG A 196 7.52 -19.84 14.24
C ARG A 196 6.33 -20.71 13.81
N PHE A 197 5.19 -20.50 14.45
CA PHE A 197 3.96 -21.20 14.10
C PHE A 197 3.48 -20.88 12.67
N ALA A 198 3.64 -19.64 12.21
CA ALA A 198 3.31 -19.24 10.84
C ALA A 198 4.19 -19.96 9.80
N GLU A 199 5.48 -20.18 10.10
CA GLU A 199 6.39 -20.97 9.24
C GLU A 199 5.89 -22.42 9.10
N GLU A 200 5.51 -23.05 10.22
CA GLU A 200 4.98 -24.42 10.23
C GLU A 200 3.67 -24.55 9.46
N LEU A 201 2.83 -23.51 9.46
CA LEU A 201 1.55 -23.49 8.75
C LEU A 201 1.66 -23.23 7.25
N GLY A 202 2.86 -22.92 6.73
CA GLY A 202 3.04 -22.57 5.32
C GLY A 202 2.46 -21.20 4.96
N ILE A 203 2.52 -20.25 5.89
CA ILE A 203 2.10 -18.85 5.65
C ILE A 203 3.10 -18.16 4.74
N SER A 204 2.63 -17.25 3.88
CA SER A 204 3.49 -16.48 2.96
C SER A 204 4.11 -15.24 3.63
N GLY A 205 3.41 -14.59 4.55
CA GLY A 205 3.89 -13.41 5.27
C GLY A 205 3.15 -13.14 6.57
N VAL A 206 3.83 -12.51 7.53
CA VAL A 206 3.23 -11.94 8.76
C VAL A 206 3.44 -10.43 8.76
N GLN A 207 2.35 -9.68 8.75
CA GLN A 207 2.35 -8.24 8.89
C GLN A 207 2.09 -7.86 10.35
N PHE A 208 2.89 -6.95 10.88
CA PHE A 208 2.68 -6.37 12.20
C PHE A 208 2.24 -4.92 12.09
N GLN A 209 1.12 -4.59 12.73
CA GLN A 209 0.62 -3.22 12.85
C GLN A 209 0.43 -2.89 14.32
N PRO A 210 0.65 -1.63 14.76
CA PRO A 210 0.37 -1.26 16.13
C PRO A 210 -1.13 -1.18 16.37
N VAL A 211 -1.56 -1.44 17.59
CA VAL A 211 -2.93 -1.09 18.00
C VAL A 211 -3.13 0.41 17.91
N LEU A 212 -4.27 0.78 17.34
CA LEU A 212 -4.75 2.15 17.35
C LEU A 212 -5.77 2.27 18.48
N VAL A 213 -5.71 3.38 19.22
CA VAL A 213 -6.64 3.61 20.33
C VAL A 213 -8.09 3.64 19.85
N ASP A 214 -8.30 4.15 18.64
CA ASP A 214 -9.57 4.11 17.93
C ASP A 214 -9.31 4.15 16.42
N ASN A 215 -9.73 3.12 15.67
CA ASN A 215 -9.59 3.14 14.20
C ASN A 215 -10.49 4.19 13.53
N SER A 216 -11.38 4.86 14.26
CA SER A 216 -12.17 6.02 13.80
C SER A 216 -11.64 7.36 14.30
N LYS A 217 -10.67 7.34 15.24
CA LYS A 217 -9.99 8.51 15.82
C LYS A 217 -8.51 8.19 16.08
N MET A 218 -7.77 7.91 15.01
CA MET A 218 -6.38 7.45 15.05
C MET A 218 -5.40 8.42 15.72
N PHE A 219 -5.80 9.67 15.94
CA PHE A 219 -4.98 10.70 16.60
C PHE A 219 -5.13 10.71 18.12
N VAL A 220 -6.14 10.03 18.67
CA VAL A 220 -6.29 9.91 20.13
C VAL A 220 -5.24 8.92 20.63
N ARG A 221 -4.34 9.36 21.49
CA ARG A 221 -3.37 8.49 22.18
C ARG A 221 -3.75 8.37 23.65
N ASP A 222 -4.78 7.59 23.94
CA ASP A 222 -5.24 7.34 25.31
C ASP A 222 -4.44 6.20 25.97
N GLN A 223 -3.65 6.55 26.98
CA GLN A 223 -2.87 5.60 27.80
C GLN A 223 -3.75 4.72 28.70
N LYS A 224 -5.02 5.09 28.92
CA LYS A 224 -5.97 4.27 29.69
C LYS A 224 -6.48 3.08 28.87
N ASN A 225 -6.17 3.02 27.58
CA ASN A 225 -6.50 1.87 26.76
C ASN A 225 -5.65 0.67 27.20
N ILE A 226 -6.30 -0.38 27.70
CA ILE A 226 -5.66 -1.61 28.15
C ILE A 226 -4.76 -2.25 27.09
N PHE A 227 -5.00 -2.00 25.80
CA PHE A 227 -4.22 -2.55 24.70
C PHE A 227 -2.88 -1.86 24.48
N TRP A 228 -2.70 -0.65 25.01
CA TRP A 228 -1.47 0.13 24.87
C TRP A 228 -0.31 -0.50 25.64
N ILE A 229 0.89 -0.54 25.04
CA ILE A 229 2.10 -1.05 25.68
C ILE A 229 2.60 -0.02 26.71
N PRO A 230 2.63 -0.34 28.01
CA PRO A 230 3.04 0.61 29.03
C PRO A 230 4.57 0.82 29.02
N PRO A 231 5.08 1.94 29.59
CA PRO A 231 6.50 2.28 29.55
C PRO A 231 7.46 1.21 30.10
N ASP A 232 7.06 0.49 31.15
CA ASP A 232 7.82 -0.59 31.78
C ASP A 232 7.99 -1.82 30.87
N LYS A 233 7.16 -1.96 29.83
CA LYS A 233 7.25 -3.03 28.83
C LYS A 233 7.91 -2.61 27.52
N LEU A 234 8.39 -1.37 27.40
CA LEU A 234 9.07 -0.92 26.17
C LEU A 234 10.37 -1.70 25.90
N GLY A 235 11.11 -2.11 26.93
CA GLY A 235 12.28 -2.97 26.76
C GLY A 235 11.92 -4.36 26.22
N GLN A 236 10.76 -4.90 26.61
CA GLN A 236 10.24 -6.16 26.04
C GLN A 236 9.91 -5.98 24.54
N LEU A 237 9.24 -4.90 24.18
CA LEU A 237 8.94 -4.60 22.78
C LEU A 237 10.22 -4.42 21.95
N GLU A 238 11.21 -3.70 22.46
CA GLU A 238 12.50 -3.50 21.80
C GLU A 238 13.20 -4.83 21.50
N LEU A 239 13.24 -5.73 22.50
CA LEU A 239 13.80 -7.07 22.32
C LEU A 239 13.04 -7.88 21.25
N ILE A 240 11.71 -7.83 21.26
CA ILE A 240 10.88 -8.52 20.26
C ILE A 240 11.16 -7.98 18.86
N LEU A 241 11.24 -6.66 18.68
CA LEU A 241 11.50 -6.05 17.38
C LEU A 241 12.91 -6.38 16.87
N TYR A 242 13.90 -6.39 17.76
CA TYR A 242 15.24 -6.88 17.44
C TYR A 242 15.21 -8.35 16.99
N GLN A 243 14.52 -9.21 17.74
CA GLN A 243 14.36 -10.61 17.36
C GLN A 243 13.68 -10.76 15.99
N LEU A 244 12.59 -10.04 15.72
CA LEU A 244 11.93 -10.05 14.41
C LEU A 244 12.87 -9.61 13.28
N GLN A 245 13.72 -8.61 13.51
CA GLN A 245 14.72 -8.16 12.53
C GLN A 245 15.76 -9.26 12.24
N GLU A 246 16.18 -10.00 13.26
CA GLU A 246 17.07 -11.15 13.09
C GLU A 246 16.37 -12.29 12.35
N TYR A 247 15.14 -12.67 12.74
CA TYR A 247 14.34 -13.69 12.03
C TYR A 247 14.16 -13.36 10.56
N LYS A 248 13.91 -12.09 10.21
CA LYS A 248 13.70 -11.66 8.83
C LYS A 248 14.85 -12.03 7.88
N LYS A 249 16.08 -12.22 8.39
CA LYS A 249 17.26 -12.57 7.58
C LYS A 249 17.25 -14.02 7.08
N TYR A 250 16.54 -14.93 7.76
CA TYR A 250 16.55 -16.37 7.47
C TYR A 250 15.17 -17.04 7.45
N SER A 251 14.12 -16.33 7.87
CA SER A 251 12.72 -16.79 7.89
C SER A 251 12.24 -17.13 6.48
N LYS A 252 11.46 -18.21 6.37
CA LYS A 252 10.76 -18.57 5.12
C LYS A 252 9.50 -17.72 4.91
N VAL A 253 9.03 -17.08 5.96
CA VAL A 253 7.85 -16.21 5.97
C VAL A 253 8.32 -14.76 5.87
N ASP A 254 7.67 -13.96 5.00
CA ASP A 254 7.98 -12.54 4.89
C ASP A 254 7.47 -11.77 6.12
N LEU A 255 8.38 -11.13 6.86
CA LEU A 255 8.05 -10.34 8.05
C LEU A 255 7.96 -8.85 7.68
N ILE A 256 6.75 -8.30 7.77
CA ILE A 256 6.41 -6.95 7.30
C ILE A 256 6.11 -6.04 8.50
N PHE A 257 7.08 -5.20 8.84
CA PHE A 257 6.99 -4.22 9.94
C PHE A 257 8.07 -3.14 9.81
N ASP A 258 7.87 -2.01 10.51
CA ASP A 258 8.89 -0.99 10.72
C ASP A 258 9.18 -0.88 12.22
N ALA A 259 10.34 -1.41 12.62
CA ALA A 259 10.75 -1.46 14.02
C ALA A 259 10.87 -0.08 14.64
N LYS A 260 11.44 0.87 13.89
CA LYS A 260 11.65 2.24 14.38
C LYS A 260 10.31 2.92 14.58
N LEU A 261 9.41 2.81 13.61
CA LEU A 261 8.06 3.35 13.67
C LEU A 261 7.28 2.81 14.86
N LEU A 262 7.32 1.50 15.08
CA LEU A 262 6.64 0.85 16.21
C LEU A 262 7.21 1.31 17.55
N MET A 263 8.54 1.35 17.71
CA MET A 263 9.17 1.84 18.94
C MET A 263 8.86 3.30 19.21
N ASP A 264 9.00 4.15 18.20
CA ASP A 264 8.72 5.58 18.32
C ASP A 264 7.24 5.81 18.69
N TYR A 265 6.32 5.01 18.14
CA TYR A 265 4.89 5.10 18.45
C TYR A 265 4.58 4.79 19.91
N PHE A 266 4.99 3.61 20.40
CA PHE A 266 4.69 3.18 21.77
C PHE A 266 5.48 3.98 22.82
N SER A 267 6.69 4.45 22.47
CA SER A 267 7.49 5.34 23.33
C SER A 267 7.06 6.81 23.27
N ARG A 268 6.06 7.16 22.43
CA ARG A 268 5.57 8.53 22.21
C ARG A 268 6.66 9.50 21.73
N LYS A 269 7.66 8.96 21.02
CA LYS A 269 8.72 9.72 20.36
C LYS A 269 8.50 9.86 18.86
N LEU A 270 7.36 9.35 18.36
CA LEU A 270 7.00 9.40 16.95
C LEU A 270 7.02 10.82 16.45
N LYS A 271 7.94 11.10 15.54
CA LYS A 271 7.94 12.34 14.77
C LYS A 271 7.32 12.06 13.41
N HIS A 272 6.81 13.09 12.75
CA HIS A 272 6.45 12.98 11.34
C HIS A 272 7.71 12.61 10.54
N HIS A 273 7.79 11.37 10.06
CA HIS A 273 9.05 10.79 9.58
C HIS A 273 9.06 10.55 8.06
N ASN A 274 7.90 10.48 7.38
CA ASN A 274 7.82 10.17 5.94
C ASN A 274 6.74 10.97 5.21
N LYS A 275 6.92 11.18 3.89
CA LYS A 275 5.94 11.86 3.03
C LYS A 275 4.75 10.93 2.77
N CYS A 276 3.54 11.38 3.13
CA CYS A 276 2.32 10.61 2.88
C CYS A 276 1.84 10.76 1.43
N PHE A 277 1.56 9.64 0.76
CA PHE A 277 1.06 9.60 -0.63
C PHE A 277 -0.42 9.19 -0.75
N VAL A 278 -1.20 9.17 0.35
CA VAL A 278 -2.57 8.62 0.34
C VAL A 278 -3.48 9.26 -0.72
N GLY A 279 -3.37 10.58 -0.92
CA GLY A 279 -4.13 11.30 -1.94
C GLY A 279 -3.68 11.09 -3.39
N TYR A 280 -2.66 10.25 -3.60
CA TYR A 280 -2.03 9.99 -4.89
C TYR A 280 -2.02 8.49 -5.23
N ASN A 281 -1.77 7.62 -4.27
CA ASN A 281 -1.64 6.17 -4.52
C ASN A 281 -2.88 5.36 -4.16
N ARG A 282 -3.86 5.94 -3.47
CA ARG A 282 -5.04 5.22 -2.97
C ARG A 282 -6.33 5.98 -3.24
N LEU A 283 -7.37 5.22 -3.57
CA LEU A 283 -8.75 5.71 -3.62
C LEU A 283 -9.56 4.89 -2.62
N PHE A 284 -10.31 5.55 -1.74
CA PHE A 284 -11.17 4.90 -0.75
C PHE A 284 -12.64 5.08 -1.11
N ILE A 285 -13.41 4.01 -0.98
CA ILE A 285 -14.87 4.05 -1.09
C ILE A 285 -15.47 3.52 0.21
N GLY A 286 -16.18 4.40 0.89
CA GLY A 286 -16.93 4.06 2.09
C GLY A 286 -18.15 3.21 1.78
N LEU A 287 -18.73 2.66 2.84
CA LEU A 287 -19.87 1.75 2.78
C LEU A 287 -21.06 2.30 1.96
N TRP A 288 -21.34 3.59 2.10
CA TRP A 288 -22.46 4.26 1.44
C TRP A 288 -22.07 4.86 0.10
N GLY A 289 -20.93 4.49 -0.47
CA GLY A 289 -20.50 4.94 -1.78
C GLY A 289 -19.96 6.36 -1.84
N ASN A 290 -19.56 6.92 -0.69
CA ASN A 290 -18.74 8.12 -0.63
C ASN A 290 -17.30 7.79 -1.01
N VAL A 291 -16.74 8.57 -1.92
CA VAL A 291 -15.36 8.45 -2.39
C VAL A 291 -14.49 9.42 -1.61
N GLY A 292 -13.38 8.94 -1.06
CA GLY A 292 -12.39 9.71 -0.32
C GLY A 292 -10.96 9.45 -0.83
N LEU A 293 -10.09 10.44 -0.63
CA LEU A 293 -8.66 10.37 -1.01
C LEU A 293 -7.73 10.41 0.20
N VAL A 294 -8.28 10.60 1.39
CA VAL A 294 -7.54 10.60 2.64
C VAL A 294 -7.96 9.40 3.46
N CYS A 295 -7.16 9.12 4.50
CA CYS A 295 -7.55 8.16 5.52
C CYS A 295 -8.96 8.53 6.02
N PRO A 296 -9.93 7.59 6.09
CA PRO A 296 -11.29 7.84 6.56
C PRO A 296 -11.40 8.31 8.02
N VAL A 297 -10.25 8.52 8.66
CA VAL A 297 -10.06 8.87 10.06
C VAL A 297 -9.55 10.30 10.24
N ASP A 298 -9.43 11.04 9.14
CA ASP A 298 -9.03 12.43 9.16
C ASP A 298 -10.16 13.34 9.69
N SER A 299 -9.86 14.13 10.72
CA SER A 299 -10.73 15.17 11.28
C SER A 299 -11.00 16.32 10.29
N ARG A 300 -10.30 16.36 9.14
CA ARG A 300 -10.36 17.42 8.13
C ARG A 300 -11.41 17.22 7.02
N ASN A 301 -12.40 16.33 7.22
CA ASN A 301 -13.58 16.14 6.35
C ASN A 301 -13.36 15.68 4.88
N PHE A 302 -12.15 15.33 4.44
CA PHE A 302 -11.91 14.81 3.09
C PHE A 302 -12.18 13.30 2.93
N ALA A 303 -12.71 12.64 3.96
CA ALA A 303 -13.15 11.24 3.94
C ALA A 303 -14.35 11.00 2.99
N SER A 304 -15.01 12.07 2.53
CA SER A 304 -16.08 12.05 1.55
C SER A 304 -16.01 13.29 0.66
N LEU A 305 -15.37 13.16 -0.51
CA LEU A 305 -15.32 14.22 -1.51
C LEU A 305 -16.65 14.35 -2.26
N GLU A 306 -17.20 13.22 -2.68
CA GLU A 306 -18.45 13.08 -3.43
C GLU A 306 -18.89 11.60 -3.42
N SER A 307 -20.12 11.30 -3.84
CA SER A 307 -20.54 9.91 -4.11
C SER A 307 -20.27 9.47 -5.54
N PHE A 308 -19.83 8.22 -5.73
CA PHE A 308 -19.69 7.62 -7.07
C PHE A 308 -21.03 7.52 -7.82
N ARG A 309 -22.16 7.62 -7.11
CA ARG A 309 -23.51 7.65 -7.70
C ARG A 309 -23.82 8.95 -8.41
N LYS A 310 -23.06 10.02 -8.13
CA LYS A 310 -23.27 11.35 -8.70
C LYS A 310 -22.24 11.71 -9.75
N LYS A 311 -21.00 11.21 -9.60
CA LYS A 311 -19.88 11.48 -10.50
C LYS A 311 -19.03 10.23 -10.64
N THR A 312 -18.39 10.07 -11.79
CA THR A 312 -17.44 8.99 -12.02
C THR A 312 -16.21 9.12 -11.11
N LEU A 313 -15.53 8.01 -10.84
CA LEU A 313 -14.30 8.02 -10.03
C LEU A 313 -13.23 8.96 -10.61
N SER A 314 -13.11 9.04 -11.95
CA SER A 314 -12.17 9.92 -12.64
C SER A 314 -12.50 11.41 -12.43
N GLU A 315 -13.78 11.79 -12.52
CA GLU A 315 -14.21 13.16 -12.24
C GLU A 315 -13.95 13.54 -10.77
N ILE A 316 -14.21 12.63 -9.83
CA ILE A 316 -13.96 12.88 -8.41
C ILE A 316 -12.44 13.03 -8.16
N TRP A 317 -11.63 12.14 -8.72
CA TRP A 317 -10.17 12.14 -8.59
C TRP A 317 -9.51 13.43 -9.10
N ASN A 318 -10.06 14.02 -10.16
CA ASN A 318 -9.56 15.25 -10.79
C ASN A 318 -10.27 16.52 -10.31
N SER A 319 -11.20 16.41 -9.36
CA SER A 319 -11.98 17.55 -8.87
C SER A 319 -11.16 18.56 -8.06
N GLN A 320 -11.68 19.78 -7.93
CA GLN A 320 -11.08 20.82 -7.08
C GLN A 320 -11.01 20.37 -5.60
N LYS A 321 -12.04 19.71 -5.08
CA LYS A 321 -12.03 19.12 -3.73
C LYS A 321 -10.93 18.08 -3.55
N ALA A 322 -10.64 17.27 -4.58
CA ALA A 322 -9.53 16.32 -4.55
C ALA A 322 -8.17 17.03 -4.49
N LYS A 323 -8.01 18.15 -5.21
CA LYS A 323 -6.80 18.98 -5.14
C LYS A 323 -6.60 19.59 -3.75
N GLU A 324 -7.67 20.06 -3.11
CA GLU A 324 -7.65 20.54 -1.72
C GLU A 324 -7.30 19.43 -0.73
N ALA A 325 -7.87 18.23 -0.90
CA ALA A 325 -7.55 17.08 -0.08
C ALA A 325 -6.07 16.68 -0.18
N ARG A 326 -5.51 16.66 -1.39
CA ARG A 326 -4.08 16.36 -1.61
C ARG A 326 -3.17 17.43 -0.99
N TYR A 327 -3.59 18.70 -1.03
CA TYR A 327 -2.88 19.77 -0.35
C TYR A 327 -2.87 19.56 1.18
N ALA A 328 -4.01 19.19 1.77
CA ALA A 328 -4.10 18.85 3.19
C ALA A 328 -3.24 17.63 3.58
N VAL A 329 -3.09 16.64 2.69
CA VAL A 329 -2.14 15.53 2.85
C VAL A 329 -0.70 16.03 2.78
N LYS A 330 -0.39 16.96 1.86
CA LYS A 330 0.94 17.55 1.70
C LYS A 330 1.38 18.31 2.94
N SER A 331 0.48 19.10 3.52
CA SER A 331 0.73 19.94 4.70
C SER A 331 0.44 19.25 6.04
N CYS A 332 0.15 17.95 6.04
CA CYS A 332 -0.17 17.18 7.23
C CYS A 332 1.03 17.14 8.19
N LYS A 333 0.81 17.48 9.46
CA LYS A 333 1.84 17.42 10.52
C LYS A 333 1.57 16.33 11.56
N GLU A 334 0.57 15.49 11.31
CA GLU A 334 0.19 14.44 12.22
C GLU A 334 1.28 13.37 12.32
N GLU A 335 1.53 12.93 13.56
CA GLU A 335 2.44 11.84 13.89
C GLU A 335 1.75 10.49 13.61
N CYS A 336 1.68 10.14 12.33
CA CYS A 336 0.99 8.95 11.85
C CYS A 336 1.85 7.69 11.99
N VAL A 337 1.23 6.61 12.45
CA VAL A 337 1.86 5.28 12.57
C VAL A 337 1.49 4.33 11.44
N GLN A 338 0.64 4.76 10.51
CA GLN A 338 0.26 3.94 9.38
C GLN A 338 1.28 4.05 8.25
N GLY A 339 1.89 2.92 7.91
CA GLY A 339 2.72 2.77 6.72
C GLY A 339 1.94 2.62 5.42
N CYS A 340 0.60 2.56 5.47
CA CYS A 340 -0.22 2.13 4.34
C CYS A 340 -0.04 2.98 3.07
N ALA A 341 0.20 4.28 3.22
CA ALA A 341 0.36 5.19 2.09
C ALA A 341 1.76 5.79 1.96
N LEU A 342 2.75 5.21 2.65
CA LEU A 342 4.13 5.60 2.46
C LEU A 342 4.64 5.01 1.15
N MET A 343 5.47 5.78 0.44
CA MET A 343 6.16 5.33 -0.77
C MET A 343 7.61 5.79 -0.71
N PRO A 344 8.46 5.20 0.16
CA PRO A 344 9.87 5.60 0.31
C PRO A 344 10.64 5.63 -1.01
N GLU A 345 10.29 4.75 -1.95
CA GLU A 345 10.82 4.67 -3.30
C GLU A 345 10.41 5.85 -4.20
N ALA A 346 9.41 6.62 -3.82
CA ALA A 346 8.90 7.79 -4.56
C ALA A 346 9.25 9.14 -3.88
N GLU A 347 10.04 9.15 -2.79
CA GLU A 347 10.31 10.38 -2.02
C GLU A 347 11.49 11.22 -2.54
N ASP A 348 12.44 10.59 -3.23
CA ASP A 348 13.72 11.19 -3.63
C ASP A 348 14.02 10.89 -5.10
N LEU A 349 13.88 11.90 -5.94
CA LEU A 349 14.10 11.81 -7.39
C LEU A 349 15.54 11.40 -7.76
N LYS A 350 16.55 11.78 -6.97
CA LYS A 350 17.94 11.33 -7.21
C LYS A 350 18.08 9.84 -6.95
N LYS A 351 17.45 9.32 -5.89
CA LYS A 351 17.44 7.88 -5.59
C LYS A 351 16.66 7.11 -6.65
N ILE A 352 15.51 7.61 -7.10
CA ILE A 352 14.73 7.02 -8.20
C ILE A 352 15.61 6.86 -9.44
N TYR A 353 16.24 7.94 -9.89
CA TYR A 353 17.13 7.93 -11.06
C TYR A 353 18.32 6.97 -10.89
N ARG A 354 19.05 7.05 -9.76
CA ARG A 354 20.21 6.19 -9.51
C ARG A 354 19.83 4.71 -9.45
N SER A 355 18.69 4.39 -8.85
CA SER A 355 18.19 3.01 -8.76
C SER A 355 17.81 2.47 -10.14
N ALA A 356 17.09 3.28 -10.94
CA ALA A 356 16.69 2.90 -12.29
C ALA A 356 17.93 2.66 -13.18
N LEU A 357 18.92 3.56 -13.11
CA LEU A 357 20.17 3.40 -13.84
C LEU A 357 20.96 2.16 -13.41
N LYS A 358 21.10 1.94 -12.09
CA LYS A 358 21.81 0.77 -11.57
C LYS A 358 21.13 -0.52 -12.03
N SER A 359 19.81 -0.60 -11.92
CA SER A 359 19.05 -1.80 -12.31
C SER A 359 19.20 -2.09 -13.80
N PHE A 360 19.09 -1.05 -14.64
CA PHE A 360 19.22 -1.20 -16.08
C PHE A 360 20.63 -1.66 -16.50
N LEU A 361 21.68 -1.02 -15.97
CA LEU A 361 23.07 -1.35 -16.31
C LEU A 361 23.50 -2.75 -15.84
N MET A 362 22.85 -3.34 -14.83
CA MET A 362 23.09 -4.72 -14.43
C MET A 362 22.55 -5.73 -15.46
N GLU A 363 21.51 -5.37 -16.20
CA GLU A 363 20.85 -6.26 -17.17
C GLU A 363 21.34 -6.02 -18.61
N ALA A 364 21.72 -4.79 -18.95
CA ALA A 364 22.19 -4.42 -20.28
C ALA A 364 23.49 -3.57 -20.22
N PRO A 365 24.66 -4.16 -20.47
CA PRO A 365 25.91 -3.41 -20.47
C PRO A 365 26.06 -2.57 -21.75
N HIS A 366 26.16 -1.24 -21.56
CA HIS A 366 26.82 -0.24 -22.41
C HIS A 366 26.62 -0.32 -23.95
N ASN A 367 25.39 -0.55 -24.40
CA ASN A 367 25.01 -0.55 -25.83
C ASN A 367 23.98 0.57 -26.15
N TYR A 368 23.48 0.61 -27.40
CA TYR A 368 22.45 1.55 -27.85
C TYR A 368 21.18 1.56 -26.98
N GLU A 369 20.81 0.43 -26.38
CA GLU A 369 19.63 0.36 -25.50
C GLU A 369 19.80 1.20 -24.23
N THR A 370 21.04 1.34 -23.73
CA THR A 370 21.35 2.27 -22.63
C THR A 370 21.10 3.71 -23.04
N ILE A 371 21.48 4.08 -24.26
CA ILE A 371 21.27 5.44 -24.78
C ILE A 371 19.78 5.72 -24.93
N ASP A 372 19.02 4.79 -25.50
CA ASP A 372 17.56 4.91 -25.66
C ASP A 372 16.83 5.03 -24.31
N PHE A 373 17.24 4.23 -23.32
CA PHE A 373 16.71 4.32 -21.96
C PHE A 373 16.97 5.70 -21.33
N LEU A 374 18.21 6.19 -21.44
CA LEU A 374 18.60 7.51 -20.91
C LEU A 374 17.85 8.65 -21.62
N ASN A 375 17.67 8.56 -22.94
CA ASN A 375 16.86 9.51 -23.72
C ASN A 375 15.40 9.51 -23.24
N SER A 376 14.81 8.33 -23.04
CA SER A 376 13.44 8.19 -22.53
C SER A 376 13.26 8.87 -21.17
N ILE A 377 14.22 8.69 -20.25
CA ILE A 377 14.24 9.41 -18.97
C ILE A 377 14.33 10.92 -19.18
N ASN A 378 15.23 11.38 -20.05
CA ASN A 378 15.43 12.81 -20.29
C ASN A 378 14.19 13.49 -20.89
N GLU A 379 13.49 12.83 -21.81
CA GLU A 379 12.22 13.30 -22.37
C GLU A 379 11.13 13.41 -21.28
N ASN A 380 10.98 12.36 -20.47
CA ASN A 380 10.05 12.34 -19.34
C ASN A 380 10.32 13.49 -18.35
N LEU A 381 11.58 13.72 -18.00
CA LEU A 381 11.98 14.82 -17.12
C LEU A 381 11.74 16.19 -17.76
N SER A 382 11.87 16.32 -19.08
CA SER A 382 11.60 17.58 -19.79
C SER A 382 10.11 17.96 -19.72
N TYR A 383 9.22 16.97 -19.79
CA TYR A 383 7.79 17.20 -19.55
C TYR A 383 7.56 17.77 -18.14
N TYR A 384 8.10 17.14 -17.09
CA TYR A 384 7.92 17.63 -15.72
C TYR A 384 8.61 18.97 -15.44
N GLU A 385 9.77 19.22 -16.05
CA GLU A 385 10.46 20.51 -15.97
C GLU A 385 9.60 21.66 -16.51
N SER A 386 8.92 21.45 -17.65
CA SER A 386 7.99 22.45 -18.21
C SER A 386 6.84 22.75 -17.24
N MET A 387 6.29 21.71 -16.62
CA MET A 387 5.18 21.83 -15.65
C MET A 387 5.61 22.54 -14.37
N LEU A 388 6.80 22.24 -13.86
CA LEU A 388 7.38 22.90 -12.69
C LEU A 388 7.64 24.38 -12.94
N SER A 389 8.21 24.72 -14.10
CA SER A 389 8.46 26.12 -14.50
C SER A 389 7.16 26.92 -14.61
N ALA A 390 6.15 26.37 -15.30
CA ALA A 390 4.83 27.01 -15.40
C ALA A 390 4.18 27.20 -14.01
N HIS A 391 4.31 26.21 -13.11
CA HIS A 391 3.78 26.32 -11.76
C HIS A 391 4.53 27.35 -10.90
N LYS A 392 5.85 27.46 -11.06
CA LYS A 392 6.70 28.48 -10.42
C LYS A 392 6.34 29.91 -10.85
N GLU A 393 5.89 30.08 -12.09
CA GLU A 393 5.47 31.38 -12.65
C GLU A 393 4.07 31.81 -12.24
N SER A 394 3.25 30.91 -11.70
CA SER A 394 1.91 31.20 -11.23
C SER A 394 1.90 32.22 -10.08
N GLU A 395 1.20 33.35 -10.28
CA GLU A 395 1.10 34.43 -9.28
C GLU A 395 0.52 33.97 -7.94
N SER A 396 -0.41 33.01 -7.94
CA SER A 396 -1.06 32.52 -6.71
C SER A 396 -0.06 31.79 -5.80
N LEU A 397 0.86 30.99 -6.36
CA LEU A 397 1.89 30.29 -5.58
C LEU A 397 2.92 31.25 -4.98
N ARG A 398 3.32 32.28 -5.74
CA ARG A 398 4.29 33.28 -5.28
C ARG A 398 3.77 34.10 -4.10
N LYS A 399 2.46 34.31 -4.01
CA LYS A 399 1.82 35.11 -2.95
C LYS A 399 1.50 34.32 -1.68
N GLU A 400 1.14 33.03 -1.79
CA GLU A 400 0.50 32.31 -0.66
C GLU A 400 1.32 31.15 -0.06
N ASN A 401 2.33 30.59 -0.76
CA ASN A 401 3.02 29.39 -0.26
C ASN A 401 4.53 29.29 -0.57
N LYS A 402 5.34 29.96 0.25
CA LYS A 402 6.82 29.96 0.15
C LYS A 402 7.46 28.57 0.27
N THR A 403 6.84 27.64 1.02
CA THR A 403 7.39 26.29 1.21
C THR A 403 7.25 25.45 -0.07
N ASP A 404 6.11 25.52 -0.74
CA ASP A 404 5.89 24.83 -2.01
C ASP A 404 6.81 25.38 -3.11
N LEU A 405 6.99 26.70 -3.16
CA LEU A 405 7.91 27.33 -4.10
C LEU A 405 9.34 26.80 -3.93
N LYS A 406 9.83 26.69 -2.69
CA LYS A 406 11.15 26.14 -2.39
C LYS A 406 11.28 24.67 -2.78
N GLU A 407 10.24 23.86 -2.57
CA GLU A 407 10.26 22.46 -3.00
C GLU A 407 10.34 22.35 -4.53
N ILE A 408 9.63 23.21 -5.27
CA ILE A 408 9.67 23.26 -6.73
C ILE A 408 11.05 23.70 -7.23
N GLU A 409 11.64 24.73 -6.65
CA GLU A 409 12.98 25.21 -7.01
C GLU A 409 14.04 24.14 -6.78
N ASN A 410 14.04 23.51 -5.60
CA ASN A 410 14.92 22.38 -5.32
C ASN A 410 14.69 21.23 -6.31
N THR A 411 13.44 20.97 -6.69
CA THR A 411 13.12 19.92 -7.67
C THR A 411 13.67 20.26 -9.06
N LEU A 412 13.55 21.51 -9.51
CA LEU A 412 14.13 21.98 -10.79
C LEU A 412 15.65 21.82 -10.80
N GLU A 413 16.34 22.15 -9.71
CA GLU A 413 17.80 21.92 -9.58
C GLU A 413 18.15 20.43 -9.69
N ILE A 414 17.37 19.56 -9.04
CA ILE A 414 17.57 18.11 -9.13
C ILE A 414 17.36 17.63 -10.56
N VAL A 415 16.30 18.07 -11.24
CA VAL A 415 16.00 17.72 -12.63
C VAL A 415 17.16 18.15 -13.55
N SER A 416 17.63 19.39 -13.42
CA SER A 416 18.78 19.90 -14.18
C SER A 416 20.05 19.07 -13.93
N TRP A 417 20.33 18.70 -12.67
CA TRP A 417 21.44 17.82 -12.33
C TRP A 417 21.32 16.44 -13.00
N ILE A 418 20.14 15.80 -12.97
CA ILE A 418 19.91 14.50 -13.62
C ILE A 418 20.11 14.61 -15.13
N LYS A 419 19.50 15.61 -15.79
CA LYS A 419 19.63 15.82 -17.24
C LYS A 419 21.09 16.04 -17.65
N ASN A 420 21.87 16.76 -16.85
CA ASN A 420 23.30 16.94 -17.08
C ASN A 420 24.11 15.64 -16.92
N ASP A 421 23.79 14.80 -15.92
CA ASP A 421 24.39 13.48 -15.76
C ASP A 421 24.05 12.56 -16.95
N ILE A 422 22.79 12.57 -17.40
CA ILE A 422 22.35 11.83 -18.59
C ILE A 422 23.15 12.25 -19.82
N LYS A 423 23.26 13.55 -20.10
CA LYS A 423 24.05 14.06 -21.24
C LYS A 423 25.50 13.57 -21.20
N LYS A 424 26.16 13.65 -20.04
CA LYS A 424 27.54 13.17 -19.86
C LYS A 424 27.66 11.66 -20.10
N ARG A 425 26.68 10.88 -19.66
CA ARG A 425 26.65 9.42 -19.87
C ARG A 425 26.43 9.06 -21.32
N ILE A 426 25.48 9.71 -22.00
CA ILE A 426 25.23 9.49 -23.42
C ILE A 426 26.51 9.78 -24.23
N MET A 427 27.21 10.90 -23.97
CA MET A 427 28.49 11.19 -24.63
C MET A 427 29.51 10.04 -24.45
N ARG A 428 29.71 9.58 -23.21
CA ARG A 428 30.64 8.47 -22.90
C ARG A 428 30.24 7.15 -23.56
N PHE A 429 28.94 6.83 -23.59
CA PHE A 429 28.48 5.59 -24.22
C PHE A 429 28.55 5.67 -25.75
N SER A 430 28.21 6.82 -26.34
CA SER A 430 28.35 7.02 -27.79
C SER A 430 29.80 6.91 -28.27
N GLU A 431 30.78 7.29 -27.45
CA GLU A 431 32.21 7.09 -27.74
C GLU A 431 32.65 5.62 -27.63
N ALA A 432 32.05 4.86 -26.71
CA ALA A 432 32.41 3.46 -26.45
C ALA A 432 31.71 2.45 -27.38
N VAL A 433 30.49 2.75 -27.84
CA VAL A 433 29.67 1.84 -28.66
C VAL A 433 30.34 1.43 -29.98
N PRO A 434 30.99 2.33 -30.75
CA PRO A 434 31.75 1.94 -31.94
C PRO A 434 32.92 1.00 -31.64
N GLN A 435 33.57 1.15 -30.48
CA GLN A 435 34.73 0.35 -30.08
C GLN A 435 34.33 -1.09 -29.70
N LEU A 436 33.16 -1.27 -29.10
CA LEU A 436 32.61 -2.57 -28.71
C LEU A 436 32.17 -3.43 -29.91
N GLN A 437 31.70 -2.80 -30.99
CA GLN A 437 31.37 -3.51 -32.24
C GLN A 437 32.63 -4.03 -32.94
N ASP A 438 33.70 -3.23 -32.91
CA ASP A 438 35.00 -3.59 -33.49
C ASP A 438 35.67 -4.76 -32.75
N GLU A 439 35.49 -4.86 -31.43
CA GLU A 439 35.98 -5.99 -30.64
C GLU A 439 35.13 -7.26 -30.84
N GLN A 440 33.80 -7.15 -30.94
CA GLN A 440 32.91 -8.28 -31.25
C GLN A 440 33.09 -8.81 -32.68
N HIS A 441 33.43 -7.95 -33.65
CA HIS A 441 33.79 -8.37 -35.01
C HIS A 441 35.20 -8.95 -35.11
N ARG A 442 36.10 -8.68 -34.16
CA ARG A 442 37.44 -9.30 -34.11
C ARG A 442 37.48 -10.63 -33.34
N GLN A 443 36.45 -10.94 -32.57
CA GLN A 443 36.33 -12.19 -31.79
C GLN A 443 35.44 -13.25 -32.45
N ASN A 444 34.73 -12.89 -33.53
CA ASN A 444 34.05 -13.83 -34.45
C ASN A 444 34.86 -13.97 -35.74
#